data_AF-T2IBR8-F1
#
_entry.id   AF-T2IBR8-F1
#
_cell.length_a   1.000
_cell.length_b   1.000
_cell.length_c   1.000
_cell.angle_alpha   90.00
_cell.angle_beta   90.00
_cell.angle_gamma   90.00
#
_symmetry.space_group_name_H-M   'P 1'
#
loop_
_entity.id
_entity.type
_entity.pdbx_description
1 polymer ?
#
loop_
_entity_poly.entity_id
_entity_poly.type
_entity_poly.pdbx_seq_one_letter_code
_entity_poly.pdbx_strand_id
1 'polypeptide(L)' 'MPSHRTEAEYRLYSEADIARLQQILSLRQLGFALKEIRQCLENPDFSLGNVINLHLARLQEQMAV' A
#
# COMPACT_ATOMS: atom_id res chain seq x y z
N MET A 1 -0.15 -8.29 7.99
CA MET A 1 0.31 -9.46 8.76
C MET A 1 -0.07 -10.68 7.94
N PRO A 2 0.73 -11.77 7.93
CA PRO A 2 0.38 -12.96 7.17
C PRO A 2 -0.93 -13.54 7.71
N SER A 3 -1.77 -14.06 6.80
CA SER A 3 -3.10 -14.57 7.16
C SER A 3 -3.03 -15.76 8.10
N HIS A 4 -1.99 -16.60 7.96
CA HIS A 4 -1.81 -17.79 8.78
C HIS A 4 -0.35 -18.04 9.15
N ARG A 5 -0.16 -18.78 10.24
CA ARG A 5 1.11 -19.40 10.61
C ARG A 5 0.90 -20.90 10.73
N THR A 6 1.89 -21.69 10.31
CA THR A 6 1.90 -23.13 10.61
C THR A 6 2.15 -23.35 12.11
N GLU A 7 1.85 -24.54 12.63
CA GLU A 7 2.23 -24.94 14.00
C GLU A 7 3.75 -24.83 14.26
N ALA A 8 4.57 -24.91 13.20
CA ALA A 8 6.02 -24.70 13.25
C ALA A 8 6.45 -23.24 12.95
N GLU A 9 5.57 -22.24 13.15
CA GLU A 9 5.83 -20.80 13.01
C GLU A 9 6.15 -20.24 11.60
N TYR A 10 6.13 -21.06 10.55
CA TYR A 10 6.26 -20.58 9.16
C TYR A 10 5.09 -19.68 8.75
N ARG A 11 5.39 -18.60 8.01
CA ARG A 11 4.39 -17.66 7.48
C ARG A 11 3.72 -18.26 6.25
N LEU A 12 2.39 -18.34 6.29
CA LEU A 12 1.57 -18.74 5.17
C LEU A 12 0.84 -17.51 4.62
N TYR A 13 0.96 -17.30 3.32
CA TYR A 13 0.33 -16.19 2.63
C TYR A 13 -0.90 -16.71 1.88
N SER A 14 -2.04 -16.10 2.15
CA SER A 14 -3.28 -16.32 1.38
C SER A 14 -3.28 -15.50 0.09
N GLU A 15 -4.23 -15.74 -0.80
CA GLU A 15 -4.43 -14.89 -1.98
C GLU A 15 -4.70 -13.43 -1.60
N ALA A 16 -5.37 -13.19 -0.47
CA ALA A 16 -5.59 -11.83 0.05
C ALA A 16 -4.28 -11.16 0.49
N ASP A 17 -3.33 -11.92 1.04
CA ASP A 17 -2.00 -11.40 1.35
C ASP A 17 -1.24 -11.00 0.08
N ILE A 18 -1.34 -11.81 -0.98
CA ILE A 18 -0.72 -11.52 -2.28
C ILE A 18 -1.32 -10.26 -2.89
N ALA A 19 -2.66 -10.12 -2.86
CA ALA A 19 -3.34 -8.91 -3.33
C ALA A 19 -2.90 -7.66 -2.56
N ARG A 20 -2.76 -7.77 -1.22
CA ARG A 20 -2.23 -6.70 -0.39
C ARG A 20 -0.77 -6.37 -0.74
N LEU A 21 0.05 -7.38 -1.04
CA LEU A 21 1.44 -7.19 -1.42
C LEU A 21 1.56 -6.43 -2.75
N GLN A 22 0.71 -6.76 -3.71
CA GLN A 22 0.61 -6.05 -5.00
C GLN A 22 0.31 -4.55 -4.77
N GLN A 23 -0.66 -4.23 -3.91
CA GLN A 23 -1.01 -2.83 -3.59
C GLN A 23 0.16 -2.09 -2.92
N ILE A 24 0.88 -2.74 -2.00
CA ILE A 24 2.07 -2.16 -1.36
C ILE A 24 3.14 -1.84 -2.41
N LEU A 25 3.41 -2.75 -3.34
CA LEU A 25 4.41 -2.55 -4.39
C LEU A 25 4.03 -1.41 -5.34
N SER A 26 2.77 -1.32 -5.74
CA SER A 26 2.29 -0.21 -6.58
C SER A 26 2.46 1.15 -5.89
N LEU A 27 2.09 1.27 -4.62
CA LEU A 27 2.24 2.51 -3.87
C LEU A 27 3.72 2.86 -3.64
N ARG A 28 4.58 1.86 -3.42
CA ARG A 28 6.04 2.06 -3.33
C ARG A 28 6.61 2.64 -4.61
N GLN A 29 6.19 2.14 -5.77
CA GLN A 29 6.64 2.65 -7.07
C GLN A 29 6.22 4.10 -7.32
N LEU A 30 5.07 4.51 -6.77
CA LEU A 30 4.60 5.90 -6.80
C LEU A 30 5.35 6.83 -5.81
N GLY A 31 6.35 6.33 -5.10
CA GLY A 31 7.20 7.12 -4.20
C GLY A 31 6.65 7.28 -2.78
N PHE A 32 5.63 6.52 -2.38
CA PHE A 32 5.10 6.58 -1.02
C PHE A 32 6.01 5.90 0.01
N ALA A 33 6.12 6.50 1.18
CA ALA A 33 6.81 5.91 2.33
C ALA A 33 5.95 4.80 2.96
N LEU A 34 6.57 3.80 3.59
CA LEU A 34 5.85 2.65 4.19
C LEU A 34 4.77 3.07 5.21
N LYS A 35 4.97 4.16 5.93
CA LYS A 35 3.99 4.70 6.89
C LYS A 35 2.72 5.18 6.20
N GLU A 36 2.87 5.82 5.05
CA GLU A 36 1.78 6.35 4.23
C GLU A 36 1.02 5.21 3.57
N ILE A 37 1.76 4.24 3.04
CA ILE A 37 1.21 3.00 2.48
C ILE A 37 0.37 2.27 3.53
N ARG A 38 0.82 2.21 4.79
CA ARG A 38 0.04 1.62 5.86
C ARG A 38 -1.28 2.37 6.08
N GLN A 39 -1.24 3.70 6.20
CA GLN A 39 -2.45 4.52 6.37
C GLN A 39 -3.42 4.37 5.20
N CYS A 40 -2.89 4.27 3.99
CA CYS A 40 -3.64 4.00 2.77
C CYS A 40 -4.37 2.65 2.85
N LEU A 41 -3.67 1.58 3.22
CA LEU A 41 -4.22 0.22 3.26
C LEU A 41 -5.13 -0.06 4.46
N GLU A 42 -5.03 0.75 5.52
CA GLU A 42 -5.89 0.64 6.71
C GLU A 42 -7.19 1.45 6.57
N ASN A 43 -7.27 2.34 5.57
CA ASN A 43 -8.45 3.14 5.32
C ASN A 43 -9.42 2.37 4.38
N PRO A 44 -10.62 1.97 4.84
CA PRO A 44 -11.59 1.26 4.00
C PRO A 44 -12.15 2.11 2.85
N ASP A 45 -12.07 3.45 2.93
CA ASP A 45 -12.47 4.37 1.86
C ASP A 45 -11.33 4.65 0.87
N PHE A 46 -10.23 3.90 0.96
CA PHE A 46 -9.09 4.07 0.08
C PHE A 46 -9.38 3.55 -1.33
N SER A 47 -9.79 4.47 -2.21
CA SER A 47 -10.02 4.20 -3.63
C SER A 47 -8.76 4.47 -4.47
N LEU A 48 -8.64 3.79 -5.61
CA LEU A 48 -7.61 4.08 -6.61
C LEU A 48 -7.58 5.57 -7.00
N GLY A 49 -8.75 6.22 -7.07
CA GLY A 49 -8.87 7.64 -7.36
C GLY A 49 -8.19 8.52 -6.32
N ASN A 50 -8.32 8.18 -5.03
CA ASN A 50 -7.64 8.91 -3.95
C ASN A 50 -6.12 8.78 -4.05
N VAL A 51 -5.60 7.63 -4.50
CA VAL A 51 -4.16 7.42 -4.71
C VAL A 51 -3.61 8.33 -5.80
N ILE A 52 -4.32 8.37 -6.94
CA ILE A 52 -3.92 9.16 -8.09
C ILE A 52 -3.96 10.66 -7.73
N ASN A 53 -5.00 11.11 -7.04
CA ASN A 53 -5.11 12.50 -6.58
C ASN A 53 -3.98 12.88 -5.60
N LEU A 54 -3.65 12.00 -4.64
CA LEU A 54 -2.56 12.24 -3.70
C LEU A 54 -1.19 12.28 -4.38
N HIS A 55 -0.98 11.44 -5.40
CA HIS A 55 0.23 11.46 -6.21
C HIS A 55 0.33 12.73 -7.08
N LEU A 56 -0.77 13.15 -7.70
CA LEU A 56 -0.83 14.40 -8.45
C LEU A 56 -0.52 15.61 -7.58
N ALA A 57 -1.09 15.69 -6.37
CA ALA A 57 -0.82 16.76 -5.43
C ALA A 57 0.68 16.85 -5.08
N ARG A 58 1.34 15.71 -4.87
CA ARG A 58 2.80 15.67 -4.64
C ARG A 58 3.61 16.15 -5.84
N LEU A 59 3.27 15.71 -7.04
CA LEU A 59 3.98 16.16 -8.24
C LEU A 59 3.81 17.66 -8.43
N GLN A 60 2.62 18.21 -8.14
CA GLN A 60 2.39 19.66 -8.16
C GLN A 60 3.24 20.40 -7.12
N GLU A 61 3.35 19.89 -5.90
CA GLU A 61 4.24 20.46 -4.87
C GLU A 61 5.71 20.43 -5.29
N GLN A 62 6.17 19.35 -5.94
CA GLN A 62 7.54 19.23 -6.43
C GLN A 62 7.85 20.13 -7.64
N MET A 63 6.84 20.46 -8.45
CA MET A 63 6.97 21.39 -9.59
C MET A 63 6.85 22.86 -9.18
N ALA A 64 6.29 23.14 -8.00
CA ALA A 64 6.17 24.49 -7.45
C ALA A 64 7.47 24.97 -6.73
N VAL A 65 8.53 24.15 -6.74
CA VAL A 65 9.88 24.44 -6.24
C VAL A 65 10.83 24.58 -7.42
#